data_AF-A0A3B8VLJ9-F1
#
_entry.id   AF-A0A3B8VLJ9-F1
#
_cell.length_a   1.000
_cell.length_b   1.000
_cell.length_c   1.000
_cell.angle_alpha   90.00
_cell.angle_beta   90.00
_cell.angle_gamma   90.00
#
_symmetry.space_group_name_H-M   'P 1'
#
loop_
_entity.id
_entity.type
_entity.pdbx_description
1 polymer ?
#
loop_
_entity_poly.entity_id
_entity_poly.type
_entity_poly.pdbx_seq_one_letter_code
_entity_poly.pdbx_strand_id
1 'polypeptide(L)'
;MQRLFIISLTLIIFILSENLLAQDEPLIRISDVTIENPLWLPDAKWDEFINASYDHTKNELFVLFKSQLFRLDVAQSMWEEYANIDLPEDVRQFDYSPYHHGFLFWDRGVGRVFLLDSLKQMKRIDNSFNHKNQFGHSPWIDHRTGELFAFGGYGLFTIKSIITRFNSASGEWEEQPVLSPNTIPAPQTNASIIPDFPNGRIYMVGLQHYATEVIPNNRHMNNDRAIWEFNLMTNTWTQLSTLVSKVKITPNMTSWLSNTYLSLNPRLNLFLLVSNDDIQRDFIEAYHIPSNKVKNLIELDPNLKTTHPILYIAWSETDQVFYVLAANIMDSQRAIHVGLKKIEILNEDDFITWMSESERDYSLMISGILIITVIFGLFRIRKTRNGTSTNVENSDSNEKICIKCTGDGSFLSVSYGDKYISEIPVMEQKLLELLMRNMDLPNKFTASDDVDMHLLPDHPSTDYIRRNRNLTLERLEALFQSLNTLENNKYIIRSVNQFDKRKSEYRLNDEYIKVEL
;
A
#
# COMPACT_ATOMS: atom_id res chain seq x y z
N MET A 1 0.64 25.44 -38.90
CA MET A 1 0.79 25.15 -37.46
C MET A 1 -0.45 24.46 -36.91
N GLN A 2 -1.66 25.04 -37.05
CA GLN A 2 -2.90 24.38 -36.61
C GLN A 2 -3.05 22.95 -37.15
N ARG A 3 -2.83 22.69 -38.45
CA ARG A 3 -2.99 21.33 -39.00
C ARG A 3 -2.05 20.26 -38.43
N LEU A 4 -0.79 20.58 -38.17
CA LEU A 4 0.20 19.62 -37.62
C LEU A 4 0.03 19.39 -36.11
N PHE A 5 -0.36 20.44 -35.38
CA PHE A 5 -0.73 20.33 -33.97
C PHE A 5 -2.02 19.52 -33.81
N ILE A 6 -3.02 19.77 -34.67
CA ILE A 6 -4.23 18.95 -34.73
C ILE A 6 -3.87 17.50 -35.06
N ILE A 7 -3.07 17.21 -36.07
CA ILE A 7 -2.68 15.83 -36.40
C ILE A 7 -1.95 15.13 -35.23
N SER A 8 -1.05 15.82 -34.54
CA SER A 8 -0.33 15.23 -33.40
C SER A 8 -1.25 14.99 -32.19
N LEU A 9 -2.15 15.95 -31.91
CA LEU A 9 -3.17 15.81 -30.87
C LEU A 9 -4.18 14.70 -31.24
N THR A 10 -4.57 14.60 -32.50
CA THR A 10 -5.45 13.53 -33.00
C THR A 10 -4.75 12.18 -32.96
N LEU A 11 -3.44 12.09 -33.23
CA LEU A 11 -2.68 10.84 -33.10
C LEU A 11 -2.54 10.41 -31.64
N ILE A 12 -2.31 11.36 -30.72
CA ILE A 12 -2.29 11.09 -29.28
C ILE A 12 -3.68 10.66 -28.80
N ILE A 13 -4.74 11.37 -29.20
CA ILE A 13 -6.12 10.99 -28.89
C ILE A 13 -6.47 9.63 -29.51
N PHE A 14 -5.98 9.33 -30.71
CA PHE A 14 -6.24 8.06 -31.40
C PHE A 14 -5.50 6.89 -30.73
N ILE A 15 -4.24 7.06 -30.33
CA ILE A 15 -3.47 6.07 -29.57
C ILE A 15 -4.07 5.87 -28.17
N LEU A 16 -4.55 6.95 -27.54
CA LEU A 16 -5.27 6.87 -26.27
C LEU A 16 -6.66 6.22 -26.45
N SER A 17 -7.36 6.47 -27.56
CA SER A 17 -8.70 5.93 -27.83
C SER A 17 -8.67 4.48 -28.30
N GLU A 18 -7.69 4.06 -29.10
CA GLU A 18 -7.54 2.65 -29.51
C GLU A 18 -7.23 1.75 -28.31
N ASN A 19 -6.44 2.22 -27.33
CA ASN A 19 -6.23 1.45 -26.09
C ASN A 19 -7.45 1.49 -25.14
N LEU A 20 -8.33 2.48 -25.26
CA LEU A 20 -9.62 2.52 -24.54
C LEU A 20 -10.71 1.67 -25.23
N LEU A 21 -10.52 1.30 -26.51
CA LEU A 21 -11.49 0.58 -27.33
C LEU A 21 -11.09 -0.89 -27.61
N ALA A 22 -9.98 -1.39 -27.07
CA ALA A 22 -9.44 -2.71 -27.43
C ALA A 22 -9.82 -3.87 -26.50
N GLN A 23 -10.69 -3.67 -25.51
CA GLN A 23 -11.27 -4.77 -24.73
C GLN A 23 -12.80 -4.73 -24.88
N ASP A 24 -13.29 -5.42 -25.91
CA ASP A 24 -14.73 -5.58 -26.14
C ASP A 24 -15.40 -6.47 -25.07
N GLU A 25 -14.62 -7.27 -24.34
CA GLU A 25 -15.11 -8.07 -23.22
C GLU A 25 -14.40 -7.71 -21.90
N PRO A 26 -15.14 -7.57 -20.79
CA PRO A 26 -14.55 -7.30 -19.49
C PRO A 26 -13.76 -8.52 -19.00
N LEU A 27 -12.57 -8.28 -18.40
CA LEU A 27 -11.74 -9.36 -17.85
C LEU A 27 -12.32 -9.98 -16.58
N ILE A 28 -13.09 -9.20 -15.81
CA ILE A 28 -13.75 -9.64 -14.59
C ILE A 28 -15.22 -9.25 -14.60
N ARG A 29 -16.03 -9.99 -13.85
CA ARG A 29 -17.42 -9.62 -13.55
C ARG A 29 -17.63 -9.61 -12.04
N ILE A 30 -18.33 -8.60 -11.56
CA ILE A 30 -18.71 -8.48 -10.17
C ILE A 30 -20.22 -8.52 -10.07
N SER A 31 -20.73 -9.31 -9.14
CA SER A 31 -22.14 -9.26 -8.79
C SER A 31 -22.35 -9.42 -7.29
N ASP A 32 -23.33 -8.71 -6.76
CA ASP A 32 -23.77 -8.90 -5.37
C ASP A 32 -24.58 -10.19 -5.25
N VAL A 33 -24.18 -11.07 -4.32
CA VAL A 33 -24.85 -12.35 -4.05
C VAL A 33 -26.04 -12.14 -3.11
N THR A 34 -25.87 -11.34 -2.07
CA THR A 34 -26.88 -11.15 -1.01
C THR A 34 -27.52 -9.77 -1.06
N ILE A 35 -27.70 -9.18 -2.25
CA ILE A 35 -28.28 -7.82 -2.37
C ILE A 35 -29.70 -7.74 -1.81
N GLU A 36 -30.50 -8.78 -2.01
CA GLU A 36 -31.89 -8.84 -1.55
C GLU A 36 -32.00 -9.20 -0.07
N ASN A 37 -31.04 -9.99 0.45
CA ASN A 37 -31.04 -10.51 1.81
C ASN A 37 -29.66 -10.32 2.46
N PRO A 38 -29.19 -9.09 2.72
CA PRO A 38 -27.97 -8.88 3.49
C PRO A 38 -28.17 -9.34 4.92
N LEU A 39 -27.10 -9.74 5.60
CA LEU A 39 -27.15 -9.99 7.03
C LEU A 39 -27.31 -8.67 7.76
N TRP A 40 -28.45 -8.51 8.42
CA TRP A 40 -28.79 -7.30 9.16
C TRP A 40 -28.49 -7.48 10.64
N LEU A 41 -27.56 -6.67 11.16
CA LEU A 41 -27.17 -6.68 12.57
C LEU A 41 -27.52 -5.32 13.22
N PRO A 42 -28.70 -5.21 13.85
CA PRO A 42 -29.10 -3.98 14.53
C PRO A 42 -28.25 -3.73 15.77
N ASP A 43 -27.92 -2.46 16.00
CA ASP A 43 -27.13 -1.99 17.15
C ASP A 43 -25.74 -2.63 17.30
N ALA A 44 -25.30 -3.40 16.30
CA ALA A 44 -24.00 -4.05 16.29
C ALA A 44 -22.90 -3.01 16.11
N LYS A 45 -21.81 -3.21 16.83
CA LYS A 45 -20.62 -2.36 16.70
C LYS A 45 -19.54 -3.05 15.91
N TRP A 46 -18.69 -2.24 15.27
CA TRP A 46 -17.62 -2.76 14.42
C TRP A 46 -16.62 -3.65 15.17
N ASP A 47 -16.36 -3.33 16.44
CA ASP A 47 -15.49 -4.11 17.33
C ASP A 47 -16.10 -5.43 17.82
N GLU A 48 -17.37 -5.71 17.48
CA GLU A 48 -18.03 -6.98 17.75
C GLU A 48 -17.82 -8.02 16.64
N PHE A 49 -17.36 -7.64 15.44
CA PHE A 49 -16.91 -8.62 14.45
C PHE A 49 -15.72 -9.40 15.04
N ILE A 50 -15.84 -10.72 15.10
CA ILE A 50 -14.73 -11.57 15.49
C ILE A 50 -14.02 -12.01 14.22
N ASN A 51 -14.56 -12.96 13.46
CA ASN A 51 -13.88 -13.52 12.30
C ASN A 51 -14.90 -14.12 11.32
N ALA A 52 -14.44 -14.56 10.15
CA ALA A 52 -15.21 -15.31 9.19
C ALA A 52 -14.41 -16.55 8.72
N SER A 53 -15.14 -17.56 8.25
CA SER A 53 -14.57 -18.80 7.72
C SER A 53 -15.45 -19.32 6.58
N TYR A 54 -14.87 -20.12 5.69
CA TYR A 54 -15.56 -20.66 4.54
C TYR A 54 -15.40 -22.18 4.46
N ASP A 55 -16.52 -22.88 4.38
CA ASP A 55 -16.56 -24.32 4.14
C ASP A 55 -16.52 -24.57 2.62
N HIS A 56 -15.31 -24.83 2.10
CA HIS A 56 -15.09 -25.19 0.71
C HIS A 56 -15.83 -26.48 0.27
N THR A 57 -16.25 -27.33 1.20
CA THR A 57 -16.94 -28.61 0.88
C THR A 57 -18.43 -28.43 0.64
N LYS A 58 -19.04 -27.40 1.24
CA LYS A 58 -20.48 -27.10 1.14
C LYS A 58 -20.80 -25.78 0.47
N ASN A 59 -19.79 -24.98 0.17
CA ASN A 59 -19.96 -23.61 -0.31
C ASN A 59 -20.79 -22.76 0.69
N GLU A 60 -20.46 -22.88 1.97
CA GLU A 60 -21.10 -22.13 3.05
C GLU A 60 -20.12 -21.13 3.65
N LEU A 61 -20.58 -19.92 3.92
CA LEU A 61 -19.78 -18.90 4.61
C LEU A 61 -20.29 -18.73 6.03
N PHE A 62 -19.38 -18.62 6.98
CA PHE A 62 -19.69 -18.44 8.38
C PHE A 62 -19.09 -17.15 8.91
N VAL A 63 -19.88 -16.44 9.71
CA VAL A 63 -19.47 -15.15 10.28
C VAL A 63 -19.78 -15.13 11.76
N LEU A 64 -18.76 -14.91 12.58
CA LEU A 64 -18.91 -14.80 14.02
C LEU A 64 -18.91 -13.33 14.42
N PHE A 65 -20.06 -12.86 14.90
CA PHE A 65 -20.21 -11.56 15.53
C PHE A 65 -20.48 -11.78 17.02
N LYS A 66 -19.58 -11.29 17.87
CA LYS A 66 -19.64 -11.42 19.33
C LYS A 66 -19.74 -12.90 19.73
N SER A 67 -20.92 -13.38 20.11
CA SER A 67 -21.17 -14.78 20.44
C SER A 67 -22.03 -15.46 19.38
N GLN A 68 -22.59 -14.75 18.42
CA GLN A 68 -23.51 -15.32 17.44
C GLN A 68 -22.76 -15.71 16.17
N LEU A 69 -22.85 -16.99 15.83
CA LEU A 69 -22.36 -17.55 14.57
C LEU A 69 -23.50 -17.56 13.57
N PHE A 70 -23.31 -16.87 12.46
CA PHE A 70 -24.23 -16.83 11.32
C PHE A 70 -23.69 -17.70 10.18
N ARG A 71 -24.60 -18.33 9.44
CA ARG A 71 -24.29 -19.09 8.24
C ARG A 71 -24.97 -18.44 7.04
N LEU A 72 -24.25 -18.36 5.93
CA LEU A 72 -24.78 -18.07 4.61
C LEU A 72 -24.65 -19.31 3.74
N ASP A 73 -25.78 -19.83 3.28
CA ASP A 73 -25.81 -20.73 2.12
C ASP A 73 -25.65 -19.85 0.87
N VAL A 74 -24.51 -19.98 0.19
CA VAL A 74 -24.17 -19.12 -0.94
C VAL A 74 -25.06 -19.41 -2.15
N ALA A 75 -25.44 -20.68 -2.37
CA ALA A 75 -26.31 -21.06 -3.48
C ALA A 75 -27.72 -20.52 -3.31
N GLN A 76 -28.21 -20.44 -2.07
CA GLN A 76 -29.54 -19.90 -1.76
C GLN A 76 -29.52 -18.39 -1.46
N SER A 77 -28.34 -17.80 -1.26
CA SER A 77 -28.17 -16.39 -0.87
C SER A 77 -28.97 -16.02 0.39
N MET A 78 -29.02 -16.93 1.35
CA MET A 78 -29.83 -16.83 2.57
C MET A 78 -28.98 -16.94 3.83
N TRP A 79 -29.08 -15.94 4.69
CA TRP A 79 -28.48 -15.97 6.02
C TRP A 79 -29.40 -16.65 7.04
N GLU A 80 -28.78 -17.38 7.97
CA GLU A 80 -29.44 -17.89 9.16
C GLU A 80 -28.55 -17.82 10.38
N GLU A 81 -29.16 -17.78 11.56
CA GLU A 81 -28.47 -18.03 12.82
C GLU A 81 -28.06 -19.50 12.90
N TYR A 82 -26.77 -19.75 13.06
CA TYR A 82 -26.24 -21.10 13.11
C TYR A 82 -26.13 -21.61 14.56
N ALA A 83 -25.43 -20.87 15.41
CA ALA A 83 -25.20 -21.23 16.82
C ALA A 83 -24.87 -19.99 17.67
N ASN A 84 -25.13 -20.08 18.98
CA ASN A 84 -24.62 -19.13 19.96
C ASN A 84 -23.42 -19.76 20.68
N ILE A 85 -22.32 -19.02 20.73
CA ILE A 85 -20.99 -19.43 21.14
C ILE A 85 -20.68 -18.78 22.48
N ASP A 86 -20.77 -19.56 23.55
CA ASP A 86 -20.36 -19.15 24.89
C ASP A 86 -18.97 -19.70 25.19
N LEU A 87 -17.95 -18.85 25.03
CA LEU A 87 -16.55 -19.20 25.22
C LEU A 87 -15.84 -18.16 26.10
N PRO A 88 -14.76 -18.56 26.80
CA PRO A 88 -13.92 -17.61 27.53
C PRO A 88 -13.41 -16.48 26.62
N GLU A 89 -13.26 -15.28 27.16
CA GLU A 89 -12.90 -14.07 26.39
C GLU A 89 -11.61 -14.19 25.56
N ASP A 90 -10.65 -14.99 26.01
CA ASP A 90 -9.37 -15.21 25.30
C ASP A 90 -9.52 -16.11 24.06
N VAL A 91 -10.61 -16.86 23.95
CA VAL A 91 -10.91 -17.78 22.85
C VAL A 91 -11.65 -17.01 21.77
N ARG A 92 -10.88 -16.42 20.86
CA ARG A 92 -11.40 -15.55 19.79
C ARG A 92 -10.85 -15.88 18.41
N GLN A 93 -10.08 -16.94 18.30
CA GLN A 93 -9.70 -17.51 17.03
C GLN A 93 -10.68 -18.63 16.70
N PHE A 94 -11.11 -18.72 15.44
CA PHE A 94 -11.93 -19.81 14.97
C PHE A 94 -11.71 -20.05 13.48
N ASP A 95 -11.91 -21.29 13.05
CA ASP A 95 -11.96 -21.67 11.64
C ASP A 95 -12.71 -23.00 11.47
N TYR A 96 -13.24 -23.24 10.28
CA TYR A 96 -13.91 -24.49 9.95
C TYR A 96 -12.90 -25.62 9.77
N SER A 97 -13.24 -26.79 10.30
CA SER A 97 -12.45 -28.01 10.12
C SER A 97 -13.28 -29.05 9.36
N PRO A 98 -12.93 -29.33 8.09
CA PRO A 98 -13.55 -30.41 7.32
C PRO A 98 -13.37 -31.78 7.98
N TYR A 99 -12.23 -32.02 8.62
CA TYR A 99 -11.93 -33.28 9.31
C TYR A 99 -12.87 -33.54 10.51
N HIS A 100 -13.11 -32.51 11.33
CA HIS A 100 -13.99 -32.64 12.50
C HIS A 100 -15.48 -32.42 12.16
N HIS A 101 -15.79 -32.05 10.91
CA HIS A 101 -17.14 -31.66 10.47
C HIS A 101 -17.76 -30.56 11.35
N GLY A 102 -16.97 -29.56 11.71
CA GLY A 102 -17.33 -28.55 12.69
C GLY A 102 -16.31 -27.41 12.77
N PHE A 103 -16.36 -26.61 13.82
CA PHE A 103 -15.46 -25.46 14.00
C PHE A 103 -14.50 -25.69 15.14
N LEU A 104 -13.23 -25.39 14.91
CA LEU A 104 -12.28 -25.27 16.00
C LEU A 104 -12.26 -23.83 16.49
N PHE A 105 -12.21 -23.66 17.80
CA PHE A 105 -11.99 -22.40 18.48
C PHE A 105 -10.76 -22.52 19.38
N TRP A 106 -9.91 -21.49 19.41
CA TRP A 106 -8.72 -21.53 20.24
C TRP A 106 -8.33 -20.18 20.81
N ASP A 107 -7.48 -20.24 21.84
CA ASP A 107 -6.94 -19.06 22.51
C ASP A 107 -6.12 -18.19 21.55
N ARG A 108 -6.27 -16.87 21.65
CA ARG A 108 -5.49 -15.88 20.88
C ARG A 108 -3.97 -16.06 20.99
N GLY A 109 -3.51 -16.62 22.11
CA GLY A 109 -2.10 -16.88 22.41
C GLY A 109 -1.71 -18.36 22.36
N VAL A 110 -2.48 -19.19 21.65
CA VAL A 110 -2.46 -20.68 21.66
C VAL A 110 -2.75 -21.29 23.04
N GLY A 111 -2.98 -22.60 23.10
CA GLY A 111 -3.39 -23.30 24.32
C GLY A 111 -4.74 -23.98 24.16
N ARG A 112 -5.79 -23.50 24.83
CA ARG A 112 -7.06 -24.23 24.84
C ARG A 112 -7.67 -24.33 23.45
N VAL A 113 -8.24 -25.49 23.14
CA VAL A 113 -8.91 -25.80 21.87
C VAL A 113 -10.29 -26.39 22.17
N PHE A 114 -11.30 -25.83 21.51
CA PHE A 114 -12.69 -26.24 21.60
C PHE A 114 -13.19 -26.63 20.20
N LEU A 115 -14.05 -27.65 20.14
CA LEU A 115 -14.73 -28.10 18.93
C LEU A 115 -16.23 -27.86 19.06
N LEU A 116 -16.80 -27.11 18.11
CA LEU A 116 -18.24 -27.05 17.89
C LEU A 116 -18.55 -28.10 16.85
N ASP A 117 -19.14 -29.21 17.27
CA ASP A 117 -19.43 -30.31 16.36
C ASP A 117 -20.64 -30.01 15.45
N SER A 118 -20.93 -30.95 14.55
CA SER A 118 -22.07 -30.85 13.62
C SER A 118 -23.44 -30.87 14.32
N LEU A 119 -23.50 -31.32 15.58
CA LEU A 119 -24.69 -31.26 16.45
C LEU A 119 -24.77 -29.94 17.22
N LYS A 120 -23.86 -29.00 16.94
CA LYS A 120 -23.75 -27.67 17.56
C LYS A 120 -23.46 -27.77 19.06
N GLN A 121 -22.76 -28.83 19.50
CA GLN A 121 -22.32 -28.99 20.87
C GLN A 121 -20.87 -28.51 21.02
N MET A 122 -20.65 -27.67 22.04
CA MET A 122 -19.34 -27.13 22.34
C MET A 122 -18.59 -28.07 23.29
N LYS A 123 -17.43 -28.56 22.87
CA LYS A 123 -16.57 -29.44 23.68
C LYS A 123 -15.14 -28.94 23.71
N ARG A 124 -14.52 -28.91 24.88
CA ARG A 124 -13.06 -28.74 25.00
C ARG A 124 -12.35 -30.03 24.63
N ILE A 125 -11.36 -29.97 23.74
CA ILE A 125 -10.68 -31.15 23.17
C ILE A 125 -9.18 -31.21 23.48
N ASP A 126 -8.64 -30.20 24.17
CA ASP A 126 -7.24 -30.16 24.59
C ASP A 126 -7.06 -30.50 26.09
N ASN A 127 -5.81 -30.85 26.46
CA ASN A 127 -5.36 -31.05 27.84
C ASN A 127 -4.46 -29.90 28.36
N SER A 128 -4.37 -28.82 27.60
CA SER A 128 -3.42 -27.74 27.81
C SER A 128 -3.93 -26.65 28.76
N PHE A 129 -3.19 -25.57 28.92
CA PHE A 129 -3.67 -24.34 29.57
C PHE A 129 -3.65 -23.20 28.55
N ASN A 130 -4.19 -22.01 28.89
CA ASN A 130 -3.99 -20.84 28.03
C ASN A 130 -2.51 -20.47 28.04
N HIS A 131 -1.78 -20.83 26.97
CA HIS A 131 -0.32 -20.73 26.93
C HIS A 131 0.19 -19.28 26.93
N LYS A 132 -0.59 -18.36 26.33
CA LYS A 132 -0.19 -16.95 26.17
C LYS A 132 1.19 -16.80 25.51
N ASN A 133 1.53 -17.74 24.62
CA ASN A 133 2.88 -17.89 24.06
C ASN A 133 3.02 -17.28 22.67
N GLN A 134 1.95 -17.24 21.87
CA GLN A 134 1.99 -16.80 20.47
C GLN A 134 0.76 -15.94 20.13
N PHE A 135 0.67 -14.75 20.70
CA PHE A 135 -0.37 -13.78 20.33
C PHE A 135 -0.13 -13.24 18.91
N GLY A 136 -1.21 -13.14 18.12
CA GLY A 136 -1.09 -12.75 16.71
C GLY A 136 -0.34 -13.80 15.89
N HIS A 137 -0.45 -15.07 16.26
CA HIS A 137 0.06 -16.16 15.42
C HIS A 137 -0.77 -16.27 14.15
N SER A 138 -0.16 -16.95 13.19
CA SER A 138 -0.67 -17.23 11.87
C SER A 138 -1.17 -18.68 11.84
N PRO A 139 -2.49 -18.93 11.92
CA PRO A 139 -3.03 -20.28 12.10
C PRO A 139 -3.45 -20.94 10.79
N TRP A 140 -3.46 -22.27 10.77
CA TRP A 140 -4.15 -23.08 9.76
C TRP A 140 -4.55 -24.44 10.34
N ILE A 141 -5.59 -25.05 9.78
CA ILE A 141 -6.05 -26.40 10.16
C ILE A 141 -5.77 -27.34 8.99
N ASP A 142 -4.97 -28.40 9.16
CA ASP A 142 -4.82 -29.40 8.09
C ASP A 142 -6.15 -30.13 7.88
N HIS A 143 -6.76 -29.94 6.70
CA HIS A 143 -8.08 -30.52 6.38
C HIS A 143 -8.10 -32.05 6.38
N ARG A 144 -6.94 -32.72 6.33
CA ARG A 144 -6.83 -34.18 6.27
C ARG A 144 -6.65 -34.81 7.66
N THR A 145 -6.02 -34.10 8.59
CA THR A 145 -5.69 -34.63 9.93
C THR A 145 -6.47 -33.93 11.05
N GLY A 146 -7.04 -32.76 10.78
CA GLY A 146 -7.69 -31.92 11.78
C GLY A 146 -6.72 -31.32 12.79
N GLU A 147 -5.41 -31.36 12.53
CA GLU A 147 -4.39 -30.73 13.36
C GLU A 147 -4.39 -29.22 13.13
N LEU A 148 -4.36 -28.45 14.22
CA LEU A 148 -4.28 -26.99 14.19
C LEU A 148 -2.83 -26.57 14.37
N PHE A 149 -2.35 -25.70 13.49
CA PHE A 149 -1.00 -25.17 13.51
C PHE A 149 -1.03 -23.67 13.78
N ALA A 150 0.05 -23.15 14.36
CA ALA A 150 0.27 -21.75 14.63
C ALA A 150 1.73 -21.38 14.37
N PHE A 151 1.96 -20.53 13.37
CA PHE A 151 3.27 -19.96 13.07
C PHE A 151 3.44 -18.59 13.72
N GLY A 152 4.65 -18.32 14.23
CA GLY A 152 5.06 -17.00 14.70
C GLY A 152 4.27 -16.52 15.91
N GLY A 153 4.03 -15.21 16.00
CA GLY A 153 3.34 -14.60 17.15
C GLY A 153 4.30 -14.12 18.24
N TYR A 154 3.77 -13.29 19.14
CA TYR A 154 4.50 -12.72 20.26
C TYR A 154 4.09 -13.36 21.59
N GLY A 155 5.07 -13.68 22.42
CA GLY A 155 4.84 -14.12 23.80
C GLY A 155 6.13 -14.42 24.53
N LEU A 156 6.06 -14.41 25.86
CA LEU A 156 7.24 -14.51 26.74
C LEU A 156 8.35 -13.51 26.34
N PHE A 157 7.96 -12.27 26.01
CA PHE A 157 8.87 -11.18 25.61
C PHE A 157 9.71 -11.45 24.36
N THR A 158 9.22 -12.31 23.45
CA THR A 158 9.89 -12.64 22.19
C THR A 158 8.89 -12.75 21.06
N ILE A 159 9.29 -12.33 19.85
CA ILE A 159 8.58 -12.69 18.61
C ILE A 159 9.15 -14.01 18.11
N LYS A 160 8.29 -14.91 17.66
CA LYS A 160 8.69 -16.26 17.26
C LYS A 160 8.71 -16.43 15.75
N SER A 161 9.52 -17.40 15.31
CA SER A 161 9.56 -17.94 13.94
C SER A 161 9.34 -19.47 13.93
N ILE A 162 8.79 -20.01 15.02
CA ILE A 162 8.49 -21.45 15.15
C ILE A 162 7.07 -21.75 14.68
N ILE A 163 6.82 -23.01 14.38
CA ILE A 163 5.48 -23.57 14.18
C ILE A 163 5.17 -24.42 15.42
N THR A 164 4.02 -24.18 16.05
CA THR A 164 3.46 -25.10 17.05
C THR A 164 2.24 -25.79 16.48
N ARG A 165 2.04 -27.05 16.83
CA ARG A 165 0.95 -27.89 16.37
C ARG A 165 0.17 -28.45 17.54
N PHE A 166 -1.14 -28.33 17.48
CA PHE A 166 -2.07 -29.09 18.30
C PHE A 166 -2.27 -30.47 17.69
N ASN A 167 -1.82 -31.50 18.39
CA ASN A 167 -1.96 -32.89 18.00
C ASN A 167 -3.30 -33.42 18.51
N SER A 168 -4.27 -33.57 17.61
CA SER A 168 -5.65 -33.95 17.93
C SER A 168 -5.78 -35.33 18.59
N ALA A 169 -4.81 -36.23 18.39
CA ALA A 169 -4.80 -37.56 19.01
C ALA A 169 -4.35 -37.54 20.47
N SER A 170 -3.39 -36.68 20.82
CA SER A 170 -2.88 -36.55 22.20
C SER A 170 -3.61 -35.46 23.00
N GLY A 171 -4.23 -34.49 22.33
CA GLY A 171 -4.81 -33.31 22.97
C GLY A 171 -3.76 -32.30 23.45
N GLU A 172 -2.51 -32.42 22.98
CA GLU A 172 -1.38 -31.59 23.42
C GLU A 172 -0.84 -30.71 22.28
N TRP A 173 -0.12 -29.66 22.67
CA TRP A 173 0.66 -28.85 21.74
C TRP A 173 2.13 -29.25 21.75
N GLU A 174 2.72 -29.30 20.56
CA GLU A 174 4.13 -29.59 20.37
C GLU A 174 4.74 -28.63 19.33
N GLU A 175 6.06 -28.44 19.40
CA GLU A 175 6.77 -27.71 18.35
C GLU A 175 6.88 -28.60 17.12
N GLN A 176 6.48 -28.09 15.96
CA GLN A 176 6.59 -28.77 14.68
C GLN A 176 8.02 -28.60 14.15
N PRO A 177 8.81 -29.69 13.99
CA PRO A 177 10.16 -29.59 13.47
C PRO A 177 10.17 -29.04 12.04
N VAL A 178 11.08 -28.09 11.78
CA VAL A 178 11.35 -27.52 10.46
C VAL A 178 12.72 -28.02 9.98
N LEU A 179 12.76 -28.65 8.80
CA LEU A 179 13.94 -29.35 8.29
C LEU A 179 14.84 -28.46 7.40
N SER A 180 14.55 -27.16 7.30
CA SER A 180 15.35 -26.15 6.58
C SER A 180 16.03 -25.18 7.56
N PRO A 181 17.22 -25.49 8.12
CA PRO A 181 17.85 -24.62 9.12
C PRO A 181 18.33 -23.27 8.58
N ASN A 182 18.51 -23.13 7.25
CA ASN A 182 19.13 -21.95 6.64
C ASN A 182 18.15 -21.00 5.95
N THR A 183 16.89 -21.39 5.77
CA THR A 183 15.85 -20.59 5.10
C THR A 183 14.54 -20.77 5.84
N ILE A 184 14.33 -19.93 6.85
CA ILE A 184 13.05 -19.80 7.56
C ILE A 184 12.60 -18.34 7.49
N PRO A 185 11.29 -18.08 7.52
CA PRO A 185 10.81 -16.72 7.64
C PRO A 185 11.30 -16.07 8.93
N ALA A 186 11.52 -14.76 8.87
CA ALA A 186 11.82 -13.96 10.04
C ALA A 186 10.75 -14.12 11.13
N PRO A 187 11.12 -13.97 12.42
CA PRO A 187 10.14 -13.84 13.48
C PRO A 187 9.15 -12.72 13.18
N GLN A 188 7.85 -13.03 13.20
CA GLN A 188 6.80 -12.08 12.84
C GLN A 188 5.45 -12.41 13.49
N THR A 189 4.55 -11.44 13.45
CA THR A 189 3.17 -11.55 13.94
C THR A 189 2.20 -11.18 12.82
N ASN A 190 0.97 -11.70 12.87
CA ASN A 190 -0.14 -11.35 11.99
C ASN A 190 0.18 -11.59 10.50
N ALA A 191 1.02 -12.57 10.15
CA ALA A 191 1.25 -12.94 8.75
C ALA A 191 0.06 -13.74 8.21
N SER A 192 -0.43 -13.43 7.01
CA SER A 192 -1.56 -14.17 6.43
C SER A 192 -1.14 -15.55 5.97
N ILE A 193 -1.97 -16.56 6.28
CA ILE A 193 -1.76 -17.94 5.87
C ILE A 193 -2.85 -18.36 4.91
N ILE A 194 -2.44 -19.02 3.83
CA ILE A 194 -3.34 -19.66 2.89
C ILE A 194 -2.91 -21.10 2.68
N PRO A 195 -3.77 -22.05 3.03
CA PRO A 195 -3.52 -23.44 2.68
C PRO A 195 -3.85 -23.74 1.21
N ASP A 196 -2.99 -24.54 0.59
CA ASP A 196 -3.20 -25.22 -0.69
C ASP A 196 -3.05 -26.73 -0.43
N PHE A 197 -4.00 -27.27 0.34
CA PHE A 197 -3.98 -28.67 0.80
C PHE A 197 -3.91 -29.70 -0.33
N PRO A 198 -4.61 -29.54 -1.47
CA PRO A 198 -4.50 -30.50 -2.58
C PRO A 198 -3.06 -30.68 -3.06
N ASN A 199 -2.23 -29.63 -2.96
CA ASN A 199 -0.84 -29.67 -3.35
C ASN A 199 0.14 -29.81 -2.17
N GLY A 200 -0.35 -29.95 -0.95
CA GLY A 200 0.48 -30.12 0.26
C GLY A 200 1.33 -28.89 0.58
N ARG A 201 0.83 -27.68 0.27
CA ARG A 201 1.53 -26.42 0.48
C ARG A 201 0.73 -25.49 1.39
N ILE A 202 1.44 -24.64 2.11
CA ILE A 202 0.89 -23.49 2.81
C ILE A 202 1.65 -22.26 2.32
N TYR A 203 0.94 -21.23 1.89
CA TYR A 203 1.53 -19.94 1.59
C TYR A 203 1.41 -19.02 2.79
N MET A 204 2.46 -18.24 3.03
CA MET A 204 2.48 -17.21 4.05
C MET A 204 2.89 -15.87 3.43
N VAL A 205 2.11 -14.84 3.69
CA VAL A 205 2.41 -13.46 3.28
C VAL A 205 2.70 -12.63 4.53
N GLY A 206 3.94 -12.17 4.67
CA GLY A 206 4.36 -11.39 5.84
C GLY A 206 3.76 -9.98 5.84
N LEU A 207 2.94 -9.66 6.85
CA LEU A 207 2.24 -8.37 6.94
C LEU A 207 2.93 -7.35 7.85
N GLN A 208 3.50 -7.80 8.97
CA GLN A 208 4.03 -6.93 10.01
C GLN A 208 5.35 -7.46 10.59
N HIS A 209 6.40 -6.65 10.48
CA HIS A 209 7.66 -6.85 11.20
C HIS A 209 7.73 -5.84 12.34
N TYR A 210 7.86 -6.30 13.58
CA TYR A 210 8.27 -5.45 14.70
C TYR A 210 9.77 -5.63 14.92
N ALA A 211 10.56 -4.78 14.28
CA ALA A 211 12.01 -4.71 14.46
C ALA A 211 12.42 -4.05 15.81
N THR A 212 11.73 -4.36 16.91
CA THR A 212 12.03 -3.75 18.22
C THR A 212 12.94 -4.61 19.09
N GLU A 213 13.23 -5.85 18.71
CA GLU A 213 14.23 -6.65 19.41
C GLU A 213 15.60 -6.49 18.74
N VAL A 214 16.52 -5.88 19.50
CA VAL A 214 17.95 -6.04 19.31
C VAL A 214 18.24 -7.52 19.43
N ILE A 215 18.28 -8.24 18.31
CA ILE A 215 18.84 -9.59 18.28
C ILE A 215 20.34 -9.44 18.56
N PRO A 216 20.89 -10.06 19.60
CA PRO A 216 22.33 -10.12 19.76
C PRO A 216 22.87 -10.99 18.62
N ASN A 217 23.72 -10.39 17.77
CA ASN A 217 24.43 -10.93 16.60
C ASN A 217 23.79 -10.63 15.24
N ASN A 218 24.28 -9.57 14.59
CA ASN A 218 24.66 -9.46 13.16
C ASN A 218 23.98 -10.40 12.14
N ARG A 219 22.67 -10.57 12.19
CA ARG A 219 21.89 -11.06 11.05
C ARG A 219 21.16 -9.85 10.49
N HIS A 220 21.68 -9.30 9.39
CA HIS A 220 20.92 -8.37 8.57
C HIS A 220 19.62 -9.08 8.18
N MET A 221 18.49 -8.66 8.75
CA MET A 221 17.19 -9.20 8.37
C MET A 221 16.66 -8.38 7.20
N ASN A 222 16.37 -9.04 6.09
CA ASN A 222 15.71 -8.40 4.95
C ASN A 222 14.35 -7.88 5.41
N ASN A 223 14.15 -6.57 5.26
CA ASN A 223 12.97 -5.82 5.68
C ASN A 223 11.80 -5.96 4.67
N ASP A 224 11.85 -7.04 3.91
CA ASP A 224 11.10 -7.24 2.69
C ASP A 224 9.89 -8.12 3.02
N ARG A 225 8.69 -7.54 2.89
CA ARG A 225 7.44 -8.32 2.86
C ARG A 225 7.63 -9.44 1.84
N ALA A 226 7.57 -10.68 2.25
CA ALA A 226 7.88 -11.82 1.38
C ALA A 226 6.75 -12.82 1.40
N ILE A 227 6.61 -13.52 0.27
CA ILE A 227 5.74 -14.68 0.15
C ILE A 227 6.60 -15.91 0.36
N TRP A 228 6.22 -16.69 1.35
CA TRP A 228 6.84 -17.94 1.71
C TRP A 228 5.90 -19.10 1.41
N GLU A 229 6.48 -20.22 1.00
CA GLU A 229 5.79 -21.50 0.89
C GLU A 229 6.35 -22.44 1.95
N PHE A 230 5.47 -23.06 2.72
CA PHE A 230 5.79 -24.20 3.58
C PHE A 230 5.27 -25.48 2.94
N ASN A 231 6.17 -26.43 2.72
CA ASN A 231 5.82 -27.74 2.20
C ASN A 231 5.46 -28.66 3.38
N LEU A 232 4.20 -29.13 3.42
CA LEU A 232 3.67 -29.97 4.50
C LEU A 232 4.26 -31.38 4.52
N MET A 233 4.86 -31.85 3.42
CA MET A 233 5.44 -33.18 3.33
C MET A 233 6.90 -33.20 3.80
N THR A 234 7.66 -32.16 3.46
CA THR A 234 9.09 -32.07 3.78
C THR A 234 9.36 -31.21 5.01
N ASN A 235 8.37 -30.47 5.52
CA ASN A 235 8.50 -29.49 6.60
C ASN A 235 9.57 -28.44 6.31
N THR A 236 9.61 -27.94 5.08
CA THR A 236 10.60 -26.97 4.61
C THR A 236 9.95 -25.68 4.15
N TRP A 237 10.57 -24.56 4.50
CA TRP A 237 10.22 -23.24 3.98
C TRP A 237 11.03 -22.90 2.72
N THR A 238 10.35 -22.29 1.75
CA THR A 238 10.93 -21.72 0.53
C THR A 238 10.41 -20.29 0.37
N GLN A 239 11.31 -19.32 0.18
CA GLN A 239 10.88 -17.96 -0.18
C GLN A 239 10.59 -17.92 -1.69
N LEU A 240 9.35 -17.60 -2.06
CA LEU A 240 8.94 -17.52 -3.47
C LEU A 240 9.25 -16.16 -4.08
N SER A 241 9.03 -15.10 -3.30
CA SER A 241 9.20 -13.73 -3.77
C SER A 241 9.31 -12.74 -2.62
N THR A 242 9.84 -11.55 -2.95
CA THR A 242 9.68 -10.33 -2.18
C THR A 242 8.55 -9.52 -2.79
N LEU A 243 7.52 -9.21 -2.00
CA LEU A 243 6.52 -8.19 -2.35
C LEU A 243 7.24 -6.84 -2.46
N VAL A 244 7.26 -6.32 -3.68
CA VAL A 244 7.78 -4.97 -3.95
C VAL A 244 6.99 -3.98 -3.09
N SER A 245 7.65 -2.92 -2.61
CA SER A 245 7.14 -1.90 -1.66
C SER A 245 5.85 -1.18 -2.06
N LYS A 246 5.24 -1.51 -3.21
CA LYS A 246 3.98 -0.94 -3.71
C LYS A 246 2.74 -1.49 -2.96
N VAL A 247 2.79 -2.70 -2.40
CA VAL A 247 1.63 -3.31 -1.73
C VAL A 247 1.47 -2.75 -0.32
N LYS A 248 0.48 -1.87 -0.13
CA LYS A 248 0.08 -1.37 1.20
C LYS A 248 -0.96 -2.29 1.82
N ILE A 249 -0.50 -3.42 2.36
CA ILE A 249 -1.32 -4.22 3.28
C ILE A 249 -1.23 -3.54 4.64
N THR A 250 -2.33 -2.94 5.09
CA THR A 250 -2.44 -2.47 6.47
C THR A 250 -3.55 -3.27 7.13
N PRO A 251 -3.24 -4.17 8.09
CA PRO A 251 -4.29 -4.79 8.87
C PRO A 251 -5.07 -3.68 9.57
N ASN A 252 -6.39 -3.64 9.37
CA ASN A 252 -7.24 -2.70 10.07
C ASN A 252 -7.08 -2.93 11.58
N MET A 253 -7.10 -1.88 12.41
CA MET A 253 -6.71 -1.95 13.85
C MET A 253 -7.48 -2.98 14.69
N THR A 254 -8.57 -3.54 14.18
CA THR A 254 -9.39 -4.58 14.81
C THR A 254 -8.94 -6.02 14.50
N SER A 255 -8.12 -6.27 13.47
CA SER A 255 -7.78 -7.62 13.01
C SER A 255 -6.45 -8.12 13.56
N TRP A 256 -6.48 -8.63 14.80
CA TRP A 256 -5.49 -9.59 15.33
C TRP A 256 -5.61 -10.98 14.68
N LEU A 257 -6.10 -11.03 13.45
CA LEU A 257 -6.62 -12.21 12.76
C LEU A 257 -6.02 -12.19 11.36
N SER A 258 -5.15 -13.17 11.09
CA SER A 258 -4.25 -13.11 9.95
C SER A 258 -4.88 -13.53 8.62
N ASN A 259 -6.00 -14.25 8.62
CA ASN A 259 -6.47 -14.97 7.42
C ASN A 259 -7.62 -14.28 6.67
N THR A 260 -8.07 -13.09 7.09
CA THR A 260 -9.29 -12.46 6.57
C THR A 260 -9.11 -11.64 5.29
N TYR A 261 -7.88 -11.37 4.86
CA TYR A 261 -7.59 -10.38 3.81
C TYR A 261 -6.89 -10.95 2.58
N LEU A 262 -6.77 -12.26 2.47
CA LEU A 262 -6.05 -12.90 1.38
C LEU A 262 -6.74 -14.21 0.99
N SER A 263 -6.86 -14.46 -0.30
CA SER A 263 -7.33 -15.74 -0.84
C SER A 263 -6.50 -16.16 -2.05
N LEU A 264 -6.45 -17.45 -2.36
CA LEU A 264 -5.72 -18.03 -3.47
C LEU A 264 -6.66 -18.76 -4.41
N ASN A 265 -6.52 -18.46 -5.70
CA ASN A 265 -6.90 -19.38 -6.76
C ASN A 265 -5.66 -20.25 -7.08
N PRO A 266 -5.63 -21.53 -6.64
CA PRO A 266 -4.44 -22.38 -6.77
C PRO A 266 -4.18 -22.79 -8.21
N ARG A 267 -5.23 -22.80 -9.05
CA ARG A 267 -5.15 -23.15 -10.46
C ARG A 267 -4.44 -22.06 -11.28
N LEU A 268 -4.70 -20.80 -10.97
CA LEU A 268 -4.03 -19.65 -11.59
C LEU A 268 -2.76 -19.21 -10.87
N ASN A 269 -2.42 -19.80 -9.71
CA ASN A 269 -1.35 -19.32 -8.84
C ASN A 269 -1.51 -17.80 -8.57
N LEU A 270 -2.74 -17.40 -8.28
CA LEU A 270 -3.17 -16.00 -8.17
C LEU A 270 -3.70 -15.74 -6.76
N PHE A 271 -3.09 -14.81 -6.04
CA PHE A 271 -3.66 -14.28 -4.81
C PHE A 271 -4.53 -13.07 -5.10
N LEU A 272 -5.67 -12.98 -4.41
CA LEU A 272 -6.33 -11.70 -4.19
C LEU A 272 -6.06 -11.25 -2.76
N LEU A 273 -5.54 -10.04 -2.63
CA LEU A 273 -5.21 -9.38 -1.36
C LEU A 273 -6.11 -8.16 -1.19
N VAL A 274 -6.55 -7.92 0.05
CA VAL A 274 -7.13 -6.64 0.43
C VAL A 274 -6.01 -5.69 0.85
N SER A 275 -5.96 -4.54 0.20
CA SER A 275 -5.07 -3.42 0.49
C SER A 275 -5.91 -2.19 0.81
N ASN A 276 -5.28 -1.16 1.38
CA ASN A 276 -5.98 0.08 1.69
C ASN A 276 -5.25 1.34 1.21
N ASP A 277 -6.03 2.37 0.93
CA ASP A 277 -5.51 3.66 0.50
C ASP A 277 -5.12 4.55 1.68
N ASP A 278 -4.53 5.72 1.41
CA ASP A 278 -4.07 6.65 2.45
C ASP A 278 -5.20 7.18 3.36
N ILE A 279 -6.46 6.99 2.96
CA ILE A 279 -7.64 7.32 3.77
C ILE A 279 -8.38 6.07 4.27
N GLN A 280 -7.69 4.93 4.36
CA GLN A 280 -8.17 3.67 4.93
C GLN A 280 -9.39 3.06 4.22
N ARG A 281 -9.55 3.30 2.91
CA ARG A 281 -10.53 2.56 2.11
C ARG A 281 -9.93 1.28 1.58
N ASP A 282 -10.67 0.19 1.72
CA ASP A 282 -10.26 -1.12 1.25
C ASP A 282 -10.44 -1.24 -0.27
N PHE A 283 -9.52 -1.96 -0.90
CA PHE A 283 -9.56 -2.35 -2.30
C PHE A 283 -8.84 -3.68 -2.49
N ILE A 284 -9.03 -4.29 -3.67
CA ILE A 284 -8.47 -5.62 -3.95
C ILE A 284 -7.34 -5.50 -4.97
N GLU A 285 -6.20 -6.10 -4.63
CA GLU A 285 -5.06 -6.30 -5.51
C GLU A 285 -4.97 -7.77 -5.91
N ALA A 286 -4.57 -8.00 -7.16
CA ALA A 286 -4.23 -9.31 -7.67
C ALA A 286 -2.71 -9.47 -7.68
N TYR A 287 -2.20 -10.58 -7.15
CA TYR A 287 -0.79 -10.96 -7.24
C TYR A 287 -0.66 -12.30 -7.95
N HIS A 288 0.07 -12.32 -9.05
CA HIS A 288 0.33 -13.54 -9.81
C HIS A 288 1.72 -14.07 -9.46
N ILE A 289 1.78 -15.26 -8.83
CA ILE A 289 3.01 -15.85 -8.30
C ILE A 289 4.06 -16.07 -9.40
N PRO A 290 3.75 -16.71 -10.55
CA PRO A 290 4.74 -17.01 -11.58
C PRO A 290 5.39 -15.77 -12.21
N SER A 291 4.63 -14.70 -12.43
CA SER A 291 5.18 -13.46 -13.02
C SER A 291 5.72 -12.48 -11.99
N ASN A 292 5.46 -12.71 -10.70
CA ASN A 292 5.79 -11.80 -9.60
C ASN A 292 5.26 -10.37 -9.85
N LYS A 293 4.00 -10.27 -10.31
CA LYS A 293 3.34 -9.01 -10.62
C LYS A 293 2.15 -8.79 -9.70
N VAL A 294 1.98 -7.54 -9.26
CA VAL A 294 0.81 -7.04 -8.56
C VAL A 294 0.09 -6.06 -9.48
N LYS A 295 -1.24 -6.16 -9.59
CA LYS A 295 -2.09 -5.13 -10.20
C LYS A 295 -3.32 -4.84 -9.35
N ASN A 296 -3.84 -3.62 -9.43
CA ASN A 296 -5.04 -3.24 -8.70
C ASN A 296 -6.28 -3.58 -9.52
N LEU A 297 -7.23 -4.33 -8.94
CA LEU A 297 -8.45 -4.71 -9.66
C LEU A 297 -9.39 -3.51 -9.92
N ILE A 298 -9.20 -2.38 -9.22
CA ILE A 298 -9.89 -1.10 -9.53
C ILE A 298 -9.63 -0.65 -10.97
N GLU A 299 -8.48 -1.03 -11.55
CA GLU A 299 -8.17 -0.73 -12.96
C GLU A 299 -9.15 -1.41 -13.93
N LEU A 300 -9.74 -2.53 -13.52
CA LEU A 300 -10.72 -3.30 -14.31
C LEU A 300 -12.15 -2.91 -13.95
N ASP A 301 -12.43 -2.65 -12.67
CA ASP A 301 -13.74 -2.19 -12.21
C ASP A 301 -13.62 -1.21 -11.03
N PRO A 302 -13.90 0.09 -11.23
CA PRO A 302 -13.88 1.09 -10.16
C PRO A 302 -14.79 0.79 -8.96
N ASN A 303 -15.82 -0.05 -9.12
CA ASN A 303 -16.74 -0.43 -8.04
C ASN A 303 -16.09 -1.34 -6.98
N LEU A 304 -14.88 -1.86 -7.23
CA LEU A 304 -14.07 -2.57 -6.23
C LEU A 304 -13.44 -1.66 -5.19
N LYS A 305 -13.49 -0.35 -5.42
CA LYS A 305 -13.10 0.61 -4.40
C LYS A 305 -14.22 0.75 -3.40
N THR A 306 -14.07 0.15 -2.23
CA THR A 306 -15.12 0.15 -1.21
C THR A 306 -14.96 1.37 -0.30
N THR A 307 -16.06 2.00 0.10
CA THR A 307 -16.07 2.92 1.26
C THR A 307 -16.19 2.18 2.58
N HIS A 308 -16.35 0.86 2.52
CA HIS A 308 -16.67 0.04 3.66
C HIS A 308 -15.68 -1.13 3.81
N PRO A 309 -15.39 -1.56 5.03
CA PRO A 309 -14.37 -2.56 5.28
C PRO A 309 -14.71 -3.92 4.65
N ILE A 310 -13.72 -4.50 3.97
CA ILE A 310 -13.76 -5.90 3.56
C ILE A 310 -13.47 -6.76 4.80
N LEU A 311 -14.38 -7.68 5.08
CA LEU A 311 -14.34 -8.56 6.25
C LEU A 311 -13.60 -9.86 5.97
N TYR A 312 -13.76 -10.40 4.77
CA TYR A 312 -13.27 -11.72 4.41
C TYR A 312 -13.18 -11.88 2.89
N ILE A 313 -12.22 -12.66 2.42
CA ILE A 313 -12.13 -13.09 1.03
C ILE A 313 -11.86 -14.59 0.97
N ALA A 314 -12.56 -15.31 0.10
CA ALA A 314 -12.36 -16.74 -0.11
C ALA A 314 -12.48 -17.13 -1.57
N TRP A 315 -11.78 -18.19 -1.95
CA TRP A 315 -11.90 -18.83 -3.26
C TRP A 315 -12.85 -20.02 -3.16
N SER A 316 -13.86 -20.04 -4.02
CA SER A 316 -14.76 -21.18 -4.19
C SER A 316 -14.24 -22.05 -5.32
N GLU A 317 -13.78 -23.27 -4.98
CA GLU A 317 -13.45 -24.27 -5.98
C GLU A 317 -14.69 -24.76 -6.74
N THR A 318 -15.86 -24.73 -6.09
CA THR A 318 -17.12 -25.19 -6.68
C THR A 318 -17.58 -24.24 -7.78
N ASP A 319 -17.55 -22.93 -7.51
CA ASP A 319 -18.05 -21.93 -8.45
C ASP A 319 -16.95 -21.33 -9.32
N GLN A 320 -15.67 -21.59 -8.98
CA GLN A 320 -14.50 -20.98 -9.61
C GLN A 320 -14.53 -19.44 -9.54
N VAL A 321 -14.90 -18.90 -8.38
CA VAL A 321 -14.98 -17.44 -8.12
C VAL A 321 -14.33 -17.06 -6.81
N PHE A 322 -14.00 -15.78 -6.68
CA PHE A 322 -13.70 -15.20 -5.38
C PHE A 322 -14.95 -14.61 -4.74
N TYR A 323 -15.22 -14.99 -3.50
CA TYR A 323 -16.22 -14.37 -2.65
C TYR A 323 -15.58 -13.31 -1.77
N VAL A 324 -16.19 -12.13 -1.73
CA VAL A 324 -15.76 -10.98 -0.93
C VAL A 324 -16.87 -10.60 0.02
N LEU A 325 -16.66 -10.83 1.30
CA LEU A 325 -17.55 -10.40 2.37
C LEU A 325 -17.21 -8.96 2.72
N ALA A 326 -18.17 -8.05 2.63
CA ALA A 326 -18.00 -6.67 3.00
C ALA A 326 -19.09 -6.24 3.98
N ALA A 327 -18.72 -5.44 4.98
CA ALA A 327 -19.71 -4.76 5.80
C ALA A 327 -20.09 -3.43 5.14
N ASN A 328 -21.25 -2.89 5.49
CA ASN A 328 -21.68 -1.54 5.18
C ASN A 328 -22.27 -0.94 6.46
N ILE A 329 -21.74 0.20 6.89
CA ILE A 329 -22.19 0.91 8.09
C ILE A 329 -23.15 1.99 7.65
N MET A 330 -24.41 1.86 8.06
CA MET A 330 -25.39 2.93 7.83
C MET A 330 -25.39 3.87 9.03
N ASP A 331 -24.73 5.02 8.88
CA ASP A 331 -24.54 6.05 9.92
C ASP A 331 -25.86 6.49 10.60
N SER A 332 -27.00 6.41 9.91
CA SER A 332 -28.29 6.84 10.43
C SER A 332 -28.97 5.83 11.35
N GLN A 333 -28.55 4.55 11.37
CA GLN A 333 -29.27 3.47 12.07
C GLN A 333 -28.42 2.67 13.07
N ARG A 334 -27.12 2.95 13.23
CA ARG A 334 -26.19 2.11 14.04
C ARG A 334 -26.31 0.63 13.71
N ALA A 335 -26.56 0.31 12.44
CA ALA A 335 -26.72 -1.04 11.96
C ALA A 335 -25.55 -1.40 11.05
N ILE A 336 -25.09 -2.64 11.15
CA ILE A 336 -24.11 -3.22 10.23
C ILE A 336 -24.87 -4.11 9.26
N HIS A 337 -24.71 -3.86 7.97
CA HIS A 337 -25.17 -4.75 6.91
C HIS A 337 -23.97 -5.53 6.41
N VAL A 338 -24.04 -6.85 6.42
CA VAL A 338 -22.97 -7.68 5.84
C VAL A 338 -23.48 -8.29 4.55
N GLY A 339 -22.76 -8.00 3.46
CA GLY A 339 -23.08 -8.45 2.12
C GLY A 339 -21.96 -9.29 1.51
N LEU A 340 -22.32 -10.24 0.66
CA LEU A 340 -21.40 -11.05 -0.11
C LEU A 340 -21.39 -10.57 -1.57
N LYS A 341 -20.20 -10.27 -2.09
CA LYS A 341 -19.95 -10.06 -3.52
C LYS A 341 -19.21 -11.26 -4.09
N LYS A 342 -19.39 -11.52 -5.38
CA LYS A 342 -18.60 -12.49 -6.13
C LYS A 342 -17.80 -11.79 -7.23
N ILE A 343 -16.56 -12.21 -7.42
CA ILE A 343 -15.65 -11.76 -8.48
C ILE A 343 -15.35 -12.97 -9.36
N GLU A 344 -15.83 -12.92 -10.61
CA GLU A 344 -15.60 -13.90 -11.65
C GLU A 344 -14.47 -13.42 -12.55
N ILE A 345 -13.50 -14.29 -12.86
CA ILE A 345 -12.52 -14.06 -13.92
C ILE A 345 -13.11 -14.66 -15.19
N LEU A 346 -13.44 -13.83 -16.18
CA LEU A 346 -14.24 -14.24 -17.35
C LEU A 346 -13.39 -14.95 -18.41
N ASN A 347 -12.19 -14.43 -18.67
CA ASN A 347 -11.19 -15.06 -19.52
C ASN A 347 -9.85 -15.06 -18.79
N GLU A 348 -9.41 -16.24 -18.37
CA GLU A 348 -8.20 -16.40 -17.59
C GLU A 348 -6.92 -16.13 -18.38
N ASP A 349 -6.86 -16.53 -19.64
CA ASP A 349 -5.68 -16.31 -20.48
C ASP A 349 -5.48 -14.81 -20.71
N ASP A 350 -6.57 -14.08 -20.99
CA ASP A 350 -6.54 -12.64 -21.15
C ASP A 350 -6.25 -11.93 -19.81
N PHE A 351 -6.80 -12.43 -18.69
CA PHE A 351 -6.53 -11.89 -17.36
C PHE A 351 -5.07 -12.08 -16.95
N ILE A 352 -4.48 -13.26 -17.21
CA ILE A 352 -3.07 -13.54 -16.95
C ILE A 352 -2.17 -12.73 -17.90
N THR A 353 -2.59 -12.58 -19.15
CA THR A 353 -1.90 -11.70 -20.11
C THR A 353 -1.89 -10.27 -19.56
N TRP A 354 -3.03 -9.73 -19.15
CA TRP A 354 -3.13 -8.44 -18.47
C TRP A 354 -2.25 -8.37 -17.23
N MET A 355 -2.22 -9.39 -16.37
CA MET A 355 -1.31 -9.44 -15.21
C MET A 355 0.17 -9.39 -15.60
N SER A 356 0.53 -9.97 -16.73
CA SER A 356 1.91 -10.06 -17.23
C SER A 356 2.37 -8.80 -17.98
N GLU A 357 1.44 -8.02 -18.52
CA GLU A 357 1.75 -6.78 -19.23
C GLU A 357 2.49 -5.80 -18.32
N SER A 358 3.68 -5.38 -18.75
CA SER A 358 4.40 -4.29 -18.09
C SER A 358 3.54 -3.03 -18.11
N GLU A 359 3.46 -2.30 -17.00
CA GLU A 359 3.02 -0.89 -17.00
C GLU A 359 3.74 -0.22 -18.18
N ARG A 360 3.01 0.13 -19.25
CA ARG A 360 3.62 0.80 -20.39
C ARG A 360 4.09 2.15 -19.87
N ASP A 361 5.39 2.28 -19.68
CA ASP A 361 5.99 3.54 -19.25
C ASP A 361 5.93 4.53 -20.43
N TYR A 362 4.78 5.19 -20.53
CA TYR A 362 4.55 6.22 -21.54
C TYR A 362 5.45 7.43 -21.33
N SER A 363 6.22 7.53 -20.24
CA SER A 363 7.15 8.64 -20.03
C SER A 363 8.16 8.75 -21.16
N LEU A 364 8.64 7.64 -21.72
CA LEU A 364 9.56 7.64 -22.85
C LEU A 364 8.88 8.08 -24.15
N MET A 365 7.64 7.67 -24.39
CA MET A 365 6.87 8.10 -25.56
C MET A 365 6.51 9.60 -25.47
N ILE A 366 6.05 10.07 -24.30
CA ILE A 366 5.72 11.47 -24.04
C ILE A 366 6.97 12.33 -24.13
N SER A 367 8.10 11.87 -23.57
CA SER A 367 9.40 12.54 -23.69
C SER A 367 9.86 12.62 -25.14
N GLY A 368 9.69 11.55 -25.93
CA GLY A 368 9.99 11.53 -27.35
C GLY A 368 9.15 12.54 -28.14
N ILE A 369 7.85 12.63 -27.87
CA ILE A 369 6.95 13.61 -28.49
C ILE A 369 7.34 15.05 -28.11
N LEU A 370 7.68 15.29 -26.84
CA LEU A 370 8.18 16.59 -26.36
C LEU A 370 9.47 16.99 -27.07
N ILE A 371 10.44 16.08 -27.19
CA ILE A 371 11.72 16.32 -27.88
C ILE A 371 11.48 16.66 -29.35
N ILE A 372 10.63 15.92 -30.06
CA ILE A 372 10.29 16.20 -31.46
C ILE A 372 9.64 17.58 -31.60
N THR A 373 8.76 17.95 -30.68
CA THR A 373 8.08 19.24 -30.68
C THR A 373 9.07 20.39 -30.45
N VAL A 374 10.02 20.22 -29.52
CA VAL A 374 11.11 21.19 -29.27
C VAL A 374 12.03 21.33 -30.48
N ILE A 375 12.46 20.21 -31.10
CA ILE A 375 13.32 20.23 -32.30
C ILE A 375 12.61 20.98 -33.44
N PHE A 376 11.32 20.73 -33.66
CA PHE A 376 10.54 21.44 -34.67
C PHE A 376 10.40 22.94 -34.38
N GLY A 377 10.24 23.31 -33.10
CA GLY A 377 10.26 24.70 -32.64
C GLY A 377 11.59 25.38 -32.94
N LEU A 378 12.72 24.73 -32.61
CA LEU A 378 14.07 25.24 -32.86
C LEU A 378 14.38 25.36 -34.36
N PHE A 379 13.94 24.40 -35.19
CA PHE A 379 14.10 24.47 -36.65
C PHE A 379 13.34 25.65 -37.26
N ARG A 380 12.19 25.99 -36.69
CA ARG A 380 11.41 27.18 -37.03
C ARG A 380 12.11 28.47 -36.65
N ILE A 381 12.64 28.56 -35.43
CA ILE A 381 13.43 29.72 -34.98
C ILE A 381 14.63 29.94 -35.91
N ARG A 382 15.33 28.86 -36.31
CA ARG A 382 16.40 28.93 -37.31
C ARG A 382 15.93 29.40 -38.67
N LYS A 383 14.75 28.97 -39.14
CA LYS A 383 14.20 29.41 -40.45
C LYS A 383 13.72 30.86 -40.44
N THR A 384 13.29 31.41 -39.30
CA THR A 384 12.97 32.83 -39.14
C THR A 384 14.19 33.72 -38.89
N ARG A 385 15.34 33.15 -38.52
CA ARG A 385 16.61 33.88 -38.27
C ARG A 385 17.52 34.05 -39.50
N ASN A 386 17.10 33.59 -40.69
CA ASN A 386 17.84 33.79 -41.94
C ASN A 386 17.55 35.14 -42.64
N GLY A 387 16.95 36.10 -41.93
CA GLY A 387 16.99 37.51 -42.29
C GLY A 387 17.82 38.28 -41.28
N THR A 388 18.85 38.98 -41.76
CA THR A 388 19.73 39.93 -41.05
C THR A 388 20.65 39.36 -39.96
N SER A 389 21.89 39.04 -40.34
CA SER A 389 23.03 39.03 -39.43
C SER A 389 23.63 40.45 -39.35
N THR A 390 23.35 41.15 -38.26
CA THR A 390 24.26 42.16 -37.74
C THR A 390 25.19 41.50 -36.72
N ASN A 391 26.47 41.78 -36.86
CA ASN A 391 27.53 41.39 -35.94
C ASN A 391 27.14 41.75 -34.51
N VAL A 392 27.18 40.77 -33.61
CA VAL A 392 27.25 41.02 -32.17
C VAL A 392 28.61 40.50 -31.72
N GLU A 393 29.38 41.46 -31.26
CA GLU A 393 30.68 41.34 -30.62
C GLU A 393 30.59 40.40 -29.41
N ASN A 394 31.71 39.73 -29.11
CA ASN A 394 31.92 39.06 -27.83
C ASN A 394 31.66 40.05 -26.68
N SER A 395 30.59 39.84 -25.91
CA SER A 395 30.36 40.52 -24.63
C SER A 395 30.69 39.59 -23.48
N ASP A 396 31.39 40.16 -22.50
CA ASP A 396 31.99 39.53 -21.34
C ASP A 396 31.13 38.53 -20.56
N SER A 397 31.79 37.49 -20.09
CA SER A 397 31.33 36.44 -19.21
C SER A 397 31.05 36.92 -17.77
N ASN A 398 29.98 37.70 -17.58
CA ASN A 398 29.50 38.10 -16.24
C ASN A 398 27.99 38.37 -16.18
N GLU A 399 27.18 37.67 -16.97
CA GLU A 399 25.72 37.76 -16.83
C GLU A 399 25.29 37.13 -15.50
N LYS A 400 24.61 37.93 -14.66
CA LYS A 400 23.97 37.50 -13.41
C LYS A 400 22.46 37.42 -13.60
N ILE A 401 21.81 36.58 -12.81
CA ILE A 401 20.36 36.58 -12.66
C ILE A 401 19.96 37.92 -12.04
N CYS A 402 19.12 38.69 -12.72
CA CYS A 402 18.61 39.96 -12.24
C CYS A 402 17.25 39.75 -11.59
N ILE A 403 17.10 40.19 -10.35
CA ILE A 403 15.81 40.23 -9.64
C ILE A 403 15.38 41.68 -9.57
N LYS A 404 14.23 42.00 -10.16
CA LYS A 404 13.62 43.33 -10.06
C LYS A 404 12.61 43.34 -8.92
N CYS A 405 12.66 44.39 -8.11
CA CYS A 405 11.69 44.64 -7.04
C CYS A 405 11.09 46.05 -7.15
N THR A 406 9.94 46.24 -6.50
CA THR A 406 9.38 47.58 -6.25
C THR A 406 10.17 48.28 -5.14
N GLY A 407 10.03 49.60 -5.02
CA GLY A 407 10.71 50.40 -3.99
C GLY A 407 10.36 50.05 -2.53
N ASP A 408 9.37 49.20 -2.29
CA ASP A 408 9.02 48.63 -0.98
C ASP A 408 9.64 47.23 -0.74
N GLY A 409 10.44 46.73 -1.68
CA GLY A 409 11.12 45.43 -1.62
C GLY A 409 10.28 44.24 -2.07
N SER A 410 9.09 44.46 -2.66
CA SER A 410 8.26 43.37 -3.19
C SER A 410 8.77 42.88 -4.55
N PHE A 411 8.62 41.58 -4.80
CA PHE A 411 9.09 40.95 -6.03
C PHE A 411 8.30 41.41 -7.28
N LEU A 412 9.00 41.71 -8.39
CA LEU A 412 8.39 41.99 -9.70
C LEU A 412 8.71 40.90 -10.74
N SER A 413 9.99 40.58 -10.95
CA SER A 413 10.41 39.59 -11.95
C SER A 413 11.84 39.11 -11.71
N VAL A 414 12.16 37.89 -12.14
CA VAL A 414 13.53 37.37 -12.24
C VAL A 414 13.88 37.22 -13.72
N SER A 415 15.05 37.69 -14.16
CA SER A 415 15.49 37.52 -15.54
C SER A 415 16.96 37.10 -15.66
N TYR A 416 17.29 36.45 -16.77
CA TYR A 416 18.65 36.10 -17.18
C TYR A 416 18.72 36.12 -18.70
N GLY A 417 19.50 37.05 -19.27
CA GLY A 417 19.46 37.34 -20.71
C GLY A 417 18.03 37.65 -21.18
N ASP A 418 17.57 36.96 -22.23
CA ASP A 418 16.21 37.11 -22.78
C ASP A 418 15.12 36.31 -22.02
N LYS A 419 15.49 35.50 -21.01
CA LYS A 419 14.53 34.72 -20.22
C LYS A 419 14.05 35.50 -19.01
N TYR A 420 12.77 35.39 -18.68
CA TYR A 420 12.21 35.96 -17.46
C TYR A 420 11.12 35.09 -16.85
N ILE A 421 10.93 35.22 -15.54
CA ILE A 421 9.86 34.61 -14.75
C ILE A 421 9.11 35.75 -14.06
N SER A 422 7.83 35.89 -14.38
CA SER A 422 6.92 36.91 -13.83
C SER A 422 6.01 36.37 -12.73
N GLU A 423 5.90 35.05 -12.59
CA GLU A 423 5.05 34.41 -11.59
C GLU A 423 5.87 33.37 -10.82
N ILE A 424 6.10 33.64 -9.54
CA ILE A 424 6.74 32.73 -8.59
C ILE A 424 5.67 32.28 -7.59
N PRO A 425 5.60 30.99 -7.22
CA PRO A 425 4.64 30.56 -6.23
C PRO A 425 4.87 31.27 -4.88
N VAL A 426 3.78 31.46 -4.13
CA VAL A 426 3.71 32.39 -2.99
C VAL A 426 4.78 32.14 -1.92
N MET A 427 5.15 30.89 -1.66
CA MET A 427 6.14 30.57 -0.62
C MET A 427 7.57 30.91 -1.05
N GLU A 428 7.90 30.59 -2.30
CA GLU A 428 9.18 30.90 -2.92
C GLU A 428 9.34 32.41 -3.09
N GLN A 429 8.27 33.14 -3.39
CA GLN A 429 8.25 34.61 -3.42
C GLN A 429 8.54 35.20 -2.02
N LYS A 430 7.84 34.75 -0.98
CA LYS A 430 8.10 35.20 0.41
C LYS A 430 9.55 34.94 0.84
N LEU A 431 10.08 33.75 0.53
CA LEU A 431 11.46 33.43 0.80
C LEU A 431 12.42 34.37 0.06
N LEU A 432 12.16 34.60 -1.23
CA LEU A 432 12.98 35.46 -2.07
C LEU A 432 13.02 36.90 -1.54
N GLU A 433 11.86 37.48 -1.21
CA GLU A 433 11.75 38.81 -0.62
C GLU A 433 12.52 38.93 0.71
N LEU A 434 12.44 37.91 1.57
CA LEU A 434 13.19 37.87 2.82
C LEU A 434 14.71 37.87 2.60
N LEU A 435 15.19 37.07 1.63
CA LEU A 435 16.63 36.98 1.34
C LEU A 435 17.14 38.25 0.62
N MET A 436 16.32 38.89 -0.22
CA MET A 436 16.65 40.14 -0.91
C MET A 436 16.89 41.29 0.09
N ARG A 437 16.09 41.40 1.15
CA ARG A 437 16.26 42.43 2.19
C ARG A 437 17.64 42.41 2.88
N ASN A 438 18.33 41.28 2.80
CA ASN A 438 19.65 41.09 3.41
C ASN A 438 20.80 41.14 2.38
N MET A 439 20.53 41.32 1.08
CA MET A 439 21.56 41.43 0.02
C MET A 439 22.41 42.70 0.15
N ASP A 440 21.80 43.83 0.51
CA ASP A 440 22.49 45.13 0.61
C ASP A 440 23.49 45.19 1.77
N LEU A 441 23.44 44.22 2.69
CA LEU A 441 24.33 44.12 3.83
C LEU A 441 25.40 43.06 3.55
N PRO A 442 26.68 43.44 3.38
CA PRO A 442 27.74 42.49 3.06
C PRO A 442 27.87 41.43 4.17
N ASN A 443 27.93 40.16 3.78
CA ASN A 443 28.05 38.99 4.65
C ASN A 443 26.89 38.76 5.63
N LYS A 444 25.73 39.39 5.44
CA LYS A 444 24.55 39.11 6.27
C LYS A 444 23.80 37.89 5.76
N PHE A 445 23.66 36.87 6.62
CA PHE A 445 22.82 35.70 6.36
C PHE A 445 21.50 35.80 7.13
N THR A 446 20.46 35.19 6.60
CA THR A 446 19.16 35.00 7.26
C THR A 446 19.17 33.69 8.03
N ALA A 447 18.89 33.72 9.33
CA ALA A 447 18.88 32.51 10.15
C ALA A 447 17.70 31.60 9.81
N SER A 448 17.85 30.29 10.03
CA SER A 448 16.79 29.30 9.78
C SER A 448 15.48 29.62 10.49
N ASP A 449 15.55 30.18 11.70
CA ASP A 449 14.38 30.50 12.51
C ASP A 449 13.62 31.70 11.94
N ASP A 450 14.34 32.68 11.36
CA ASP A 450 13.72 33.82 10.67
C ASP A 450 13.02 33.35 9.39
N VAL A 451 13.62 32.40 8.67
CA VAL A 451 12.99 31.77 7.50
C VAL A 451 11.73 31.01 7.91
N ASP A 452 11.81 30.19 8.96
CA ASP A 452 10.70 29.41 9.48
C ASP A 452 9.53 30.32 9.90
N MET A 453 9.83 31.38 10.65
CA MET A 453 8.85 32.38 11.11
C MET A 453 8.23 33.16 9.95
N HIS A 454 8.99 33.43 8.89
CA HIS A 454 8.48 34.17 7.73
C HIS A 454 7.62 33.31 6.80
N LEU A 455 7.92 32.03 6.66
CA LEU A 455 7.17 31.10 5.82
C LEU A 455 5.90 30.60 6.52
N LEU A 456 6.02 30.18 7.78
CA LEU A 456 4.97 29.46 8.52
C LEU A 456 4.96 29.86 10.03
N PRO A 457 4.60 31.12 10.37
CA PRO A 457 4.71 31.65 11.75
C PRO A 457 3.88 30.89 12.79
N ASP A 458 2.71 30.36 12.40
CA ASP A 458 1.72 29.83 13.35
C ASP A 458 1.58 28.29 13.29
N HIS A 459 2.51 27.57 12.65
CA HIS A 459 2.38 26.12 12.48
C HIS A 459 2.87 25.34 13.73
N PRO A 460 2.09 24.39 14.28
CA PRO A 460 2.43 23.75 15.56
C PRO A 460 3.53 22.69 15.48
N SER A 461 3.82 22.16 14.29
CA SER A 461 4.84 21.11 14.08
C SER A 461 6.16 21.69 13.54
N THR A 462 7.22 21.53 14.33
CA THR A 462 8.60 21.93 13.99
C THR A 462 9.18 21.12 12.83
N ASP A 463 8.91 19.81 12.77
CA ASP A 463 9.38 18.93 11.69
C ASP A 463 8.73 19.29 10.35
N TYR A 464 7.44 19.63 10.37
CA TYR A 464 6.73 20.08 9.18
C TYR A 464 7.27 21.41 8.65
N ILE A 465 7.55 22.38 9.55
CA ILE A 465 8.16 23.66 9.19
C ILE A 465 9.53 23.43 8.56
N ARG A 466 10.38 22.62 9.20
CA ARG A 466 11.72 22.29 8.71
C ARG A 466 11.69 21.64 7.32
N ARG A 467 10.75 20.72 7.09
CA ARG A 467 10.57 20.07 5.79
C ARG A 467 10.15 21.08 4.71
N ASN A 468 9.19 21.95 5.03
CA ASN A 468 8.73 22.98 4.09
C ASN A 468 9.82 23.99 3.75
N ARG A 469 10.58 24.48 4.74
CA ARG A 469 11.75 25.35 4.48
C ARG A 469 12.70 24.73 3.47
N ASN A 470 13.09 23.47 3.68
CA ASN A 470 14.03 22.80 2.78
C ASN A 470 13.46 22.63 1.37
N LEU A 471 12.17 22.25 1.24
CA LEU A 471 11.50 22.14 -0.05
C LEU A 471 11.39 23.50 -0.76
N THR A 472 11.07 24.58 -0.05
CA THR A 472 10.98 25.93 -0.64
C THR A 472 12.35 26.42 -1.10
N LEU A 473 13.43 26.15 -0.35
CA LEU A 473 14.81 26.45 -0.77
C LEU A 473 15.19 25.68 -2.04
N GLU A 474 14.91 24.38 -2.09
CA GLU A 474 15.20 23.53 -3.25
C GLU A 474 14.44 23.98 -4.50
N ARG A 475 13.17 24.35 -4.35
CA ARG A 475 12.34 24.86 -5.46
C ARG A 475 12.81 26.21 -5.97
N LEU A 476 13.19 27.12 -5.07
CA LEU A 476 13.73 28.42 -5.45
C LEU A 476 15.09 28.27 -6.17
N GLU A 477 15.94 27.36 -5.70
CA GLU A 477 17.20 27.02 -6.36
C GLU A 477 16.97 26.44 -7.77
N ALA A 478 16.03 25.50 -7.92
CA ALA A 478 15.65 24.94 -9.20
C ALA A 478 15.09 26.00 -10.17
N LEU A 479 14.37 26.99 -9.63
CA LEU A 479 13.86 28.12 -10.41
C LEU A 479 15.03 28.94 -11.01
N PHE A 480 16.06 29.26 -10.23
CA PHE A 480 17.25 29.94 -10.74
C PHE A 480 18.03 29.10 -11.76
N GLN A 481 18.15 27.79 -11.52
CA GLN A 481 18.77 26.86 -12.48
C GLN A 481 18.01 26.77 -13.81
N SER A 482 16.69 26.94 -13.81
CA SER A 482 15.90 26.94 -15.05
C SER A 482 16.21 28.15 -15.96
N LEU A 483 16.61 29.27 -15.35
CA LEU A 483 16.96 30.50 -16.05
C LEU A 483 18.35 30.43 -16.67
N ASN A 484 19.36 30.01 -15.90
CA ASN A 484 20.76 29.97 -16.33
C ASN A 484 21.20 28.54 -16.66
N THR A 485 21.64 28.30 -17.90
CA THR A 485 22.01 26.96 -18.42
C THR A 485 23.36 26.43 -17.91
N LEU A 486 24.05 27.16 -17.04
CA LEU A 486 25.29 26.71 -16.40
C LEU A 486 24.96 25.71 -15.28
N GLU A 487 25.25 24.44 -15.52
CA GLU A 487 25.08 23.36 -14.53
C GLU A 487 26.00 23.58 -13.31
N ASN A 488 25.46 23.32 -12.11
CA ASN A 488 26.14 23.29 -10.81
C ASN A 488 26.44 24.62 -10.09
N ASN A 489 25.89 25.75 -10.51
CA ASN A 489 25.96 26.98 -9.70
C ASN A 489 25.07 26.88 -8.45
N LYS A 490 25.59 27.35 -7.30
CA LYS A 490 24.82 27.52 -6.07
C LYS A 490 24.33 28.97 -5.97
N TYR A 491 23.05 29.18 -6.21
CA TYR A 491 22.39 30.48 -6.18
C TYR A 491 21.99 30.89 -4.76
N ILE A 492 21.79 29.92 -3.87
CA ILE A 492 21.59 30.14 -2.43
C ILE A 492 22.77 29.54 -1.66
N ILE A 493 23.48 30.41 -0.92
CA ILE A 493 24.58 30.02 -0.04
C ILE A 493 24.00 29.59 1.31
N ARG A 494 24.37 28.39 1.75
CA ARG A 494 24.08 27.88 3.09
C ARG A 494 25.35 27.86 3.93
N SER A 495 25.27 28.46 5.12
CA SER A 495 26.33 28.44 6.13
C SER A 495 25.80 27.87 7.45
N VAL A 496 26.71 27.45 8.33
CA VAL A 496 26.40 27.11 9.72
C VAL A 496 26.47 28.39 10.55
N ASN A 497 25.47 28.64 11.39
CA ASN A 497 25.43 29.82 12.25
C ASN A 497 26.63 29.80 13.22
N GLN A 498 27.32 30.94 13.34
CA GLN A 498 28.55 31.04 14.13
C GLN A 498 28.33 30.95 15.64
N PHE A 499 27.12 31.28 16.12
CA PHE A 499 26.74 31.29 17.54
C PHE A 499 26.01 29.99 17.96
N ASP A 500 25.28 29.33 17.06
CA ASP A 500 24.66 28.01 17.29
C ASP A 500 24.91 27.08 16.09
N LYS A 501 25.85 26.15 16.25
CA LYS A 501 26.22 25.19 15.19
C LYS A 501 25.09 24.25 14.75
N ARG A 502 23.97 24.21 15.48
CA ARG A 502 22.79 23.42 15.11
C ARG A 502 21.89 24.14 14.11
N LYS A 503 22.07 25.46 13.92
CA LYS A 503 21.27 26.29 13.02
C LYS A 503 22.01 26.55 11.71
N SER A 504 21.24 26.64 10.64
CA SER A 504 21.75 27.02 9.31
C SER A 504 21.35 28.46 9.01
N GLU A 505 22.14 29.14 8.20
CA GLU A 505 21.84 30.49 7.72
C GLU A 505 21.96 30.53 6.20
N TYR A 506 21.18 31.40 5.57
CA TYR A 506 20.96 31.42 4.11
C TYR A 506 21.17 32.82 3.55
N ARG A 507 21.78 32.93 2.37
CA ARG A 507 21.90 34.18 1.62
C ARG A 507 21.81 33.90 0.12
N LEU A 508 21.34 34.87 -0.67
CA LEU A 508 21.53 34.84 -2.12
C LEU A 508 23.02 34.97 -2.45
N ASN A 509 23.46 34.26 -3.48
CA ASN A 509 24.82 34.33 -3.98
C ASN A 509 24.96 35.55 -4.89
N ASP A 510 25.60 36.60 -4.39
CA ASP A 510 25.87 37.85 -5.10
C ASP A 510 26.85 37.68 -6.27
N GLU A 511 27.57 36.56 -6.37
CA GLU A 511 28.35 36.20 -7.56
C GLU A 511 27.44 35.95 -8.77
N TYR A 512 26.26 35.36 -8.55
CA TYR A 512 25.35 34.94 -9.62
C TYR A 512 24.03 35.71 -9.65
N ILE A 513 23.71 36.46 -8.59
CA ILE A 513 22.45 37.18 -8.45
C ILE A 513 22.73 38.67 -8.23
N LYS A 514 21.98 39.51 -8.94
CA LYS A 514 21.91 40.96 -8.75
C LYS A 514 20.47 41.34 -8.45
N VAL A 515 20.26 42.22 -7.47
CA VAL A 515 18.95 42.82 -7.16
C VAL A 515 18.93 44.25 -7.70
N GLU A 516 17.88 44.61 -8.42
CA GLU A 516 17.63 45.96 -8.95
C GLU A 516 16.34 46.52 -8.33
N LEU A 517 16.46 47.65 -7.66
CA LEU A 517 15.35 48.44 -7.09
C LEU A 517 14.67 49.33 -8.12
#